data_AF-A0A534BW43-F1
#
_entry.id   AF-A0A534BW43-F1
#
_cell.length_a   1.000
_cell.length_b   1.000
_cell.length_c   1.000
_cell.angle_alpha   90.00
_cell.angle_beta   90.00
_cell.angle_gamma   90.00
#
_symmetry.space_group_name_H-M   'P 1'
#
loop_
_entity.id
_entity.type
_entity.pdbx_description
1 polymer ?
#
loop_
_entity_poly.entity_id
_entity_poly.type
_entity_poly.pdbx_seq_one_letter_code
_entity_poly.pdbx_strand_id
1 'polypeptide(L)'
;MNRPAWALGVCCALLALGTTAPSAAAPVTPVPVQVDPFRDRPEERAFFDELQERTFHFFWETANPNNGLVPDRFPPQSFASIASVGFALTAYPIGVERGYIARDRARDRVLTTLRFFAAAANQKGFYYHFIDMQSGQRANDSEVSTVDTALLLGGVLLCQSYFTAPDPKEVEIRKLAEQIYRRVDWTWAQPRPPAVALSWTPEEGFSRYDWRGYNEAMLVYILALGSPTHPVGDGAWSAWTGTYDRNWGTLYGQTHLSFAPLFGHQYTHVWVDFRGIRDAYMQQRGLDYFENSRR
;
A
#
# COMPACT_ATOMS: atom_id res chain seq x y z
N MET A 1 -47.33 22.10 -21.97
CA MET A 1 -46.44 21.09 -21.35
C MET A 1 -45.51 21.83 -20.41
N ASN A 2 -45.82 21.74 -19.12
CA ASN A 2 -45.20 22.47 -18.03
C ASN A 2 -43.90 21.80 -17.59
N ARG A 3 -42.84 22.60 -17.38
CA ARG A 3 -41.81 22.31 -16.39
C ARG A 3 -41.65 23.57 -15.52
N PRO A 4 -42.09 23.56 -14.25
CA PRO A 4 -41.76 24.64 -13.34
C PRO A 4 -40.39 24.39 -12.72
N ALA A 5 -39.54 25.41 -12.77
CA ALA A 5 -38.35 25.55 -11.95
C ALA A 5 -38.78 25.80 -10.50
N TRP A 6 -38.25 25.01 -9.57
CA TRP A 6 -38.37 25.28 -8.14
C TRP A 6 -37.04 25.81 -7.65
N ALA A 7 -37.01 27.12 -7.41
CA ALA A 7 -36.00 27.77 -6.61
C ALA A 7 -36.23 27.38 -5.14
N LEU A 8 -35.28 26.67 -4.54
CA LEU A 8 -35.26 26.44 -3.10
C LEU A 8 -34.61 27.65 -2.43
N GLY A 9 -35.45 28.41 -1.74
CA GLY A 9 -35.07 29.56 -0.93
C GLY A 9 -34.18 29.15 0.23
N VAL A 10 -33.13 29.95 0.42
CA VAL A 10 -32.27 29.93 1.61
C VAL A 10 -33.06 30.55 2.77
N CYS A 11 -33.47 29.72 3.73
CA CYS A 11 -33.93 30.18 5.04
C CYS A 11 -32.71 30.30 5.97
N CYS A 12 -32.23 31.53 6.16
CA CYS A 12 -31.30 31.87 7.24
C CYS A 12 -32.01 31.82 8.59
N ALA A 13 -31.85 30.73 9.33
CA ALA A 13 -32.17 30.68 10.75
C ALA A 13 -30.91 31.01 11.56
N LEU A 14 -30.87 32.23 12.12
CA LEU A 14 -29.90 32.64 13.12
C LEU A 14 -30.23 31.96 14.45
N LEU A 15 -29.54 30.88 14.77
CA LEU A 15 -29.49 30.31 16.12
C LEU A 15 -28.28 30.89 16.86
N ALA A 16 -28.55 31.81 17.78
CA ALA A 16 -27.58 32.25 18.78
C ALA A 16 -27.36 31.12 19.79
N LEU A 17 -26.29 30.35 19.59
CA LEU A 17 -25.78 29.39 20.58
C LEU A 17 -24.56 30.01 21.26
N GLY A 18 -24.67 30.17 22.59
CA GLY A 18 -23.64 30.78 23.43
C GLY A 18 -22.30 30.08 23.30
N THR A 19 -21.24 30.87 23.12
CA THR A 19 -19.85 30.42 23.12
C THR A 19 -19.43 30.05 24.53
N THR A 20 -19.65 28.79 24.92
CA THR A 20 -18.84 28.19 25.99
C THR A 20 -17.57 27.65 25.35
N ALA A 21 -16.43 28.27 25.68
CA ALA A 21 -15.14 27.77 25.26
C ALA A 21 -14.98 26.33 25.78
N PRO A 22 -14.56 25.35 24.95
CA PRO A 22 -14.29 24.02 25.46
C PRO A 22 -13.18 24.13 26.51
N SER A 23 -13.46 23.63 27.71
CA SER A 23 -12.47 23.46 28.76
C SER A 23 -11.32 22.64 28.16
N ALA A 24 -10.11 23.22 28.15
CA ALA A 24 -8.91 22.51 27.71
C ALA A 24 -8.77 21.28 28.61
N ALA A 25 -9.01 20.09 28.04
CA ALA A 25 -8.76 18.84 28.73
C ALA A 25 -7.31 18.84 29.21
N ALA A 26 -7.09 18.54 30.49
CA ALA A 26 -5.76 18.44 31.05
C ALA A 26 -4.93 17.43 30.22
N PRO A 27 -3.64 17.70 29.99
CA PRO A 27 -2.79 16.76 29.25
C PRO A 27 -2.80 15.41 29.98
N VAL A 28 -3.42 14.42 29.35
CA VAL A 28 -3.40 13.04 29.83
C VAL A 28 -1.94 12.62 29.79
N THR A 29 -1.32 12.46 30.96
CA THR A 29 0.03 11.91 31.05
C THR A 29 -0.04 10.50 30.48
N PRO A 30 0.71 10.19 29.40
CA PRO A 30 0.72 8.85 28.84
C PRO A 30 1.14 7.88 29.94
N VAL A 31 0.23 7.00 30.36
CA VAL A 31 0.64 5.84 31.16
C VAL A 31 1.48 4.99 30.21
N PRO A 32 2.74 4.67 30.52
CA PRO A 32 3.51 3.75 29.71
C PRO A 32 2.73 2.44 29.64
N VAL A 33 2.19 2.11 28.46
CA VAL A 33 1.59 0.79 28.25
C VAL A 33 2.75 -0.18 28.37
N GLN A 34 2.79 -0.92 29.48
CA GLN A 34 3.64 -2.08 29.60
C GLN A 34 3.07 -3.11 28.63
N VAL A 35 3.61 -3.12 27.41
CA VAL A 35 3.31 -4.18 26.45
C VAL A 35 4.02 -5.41 26.99
N ASP A 36 3.25 -6.39 27.46
CA ASP A 36 3.81 -7.70 27.77
C ASP A 36 4.40 -8.22 26.45
N PRO A 37 5.73 -8.46 26.36
CA PRO A 37 6.31 -8.94 25.12
C PRO A 37 5.63 -10.24 24.72
N PHE A 38 5.53 -10.51 23.41
CA PHE A 38 5.08 -11.80 22.91
C PHE A 38 5.81 -12.91 23.66
N ARG A 39 5.04 -13.76 24.35
CA ARG A 39 5.60 -14.88 25.10
C ARG A 39 5.34 -16.07 24.23
N ASP A 40 6.40 -16.68 23.69
CA ASP A 40 6.32 -17.85 22.81
C ASP A 40 5.77 -19.08 23.57
N ARG A 41 4.48 -19.02 23.93
CA ARG A 41 3.68 -19.97 24.70
C ARG A 41 2.86 -20.80 23.72
N PRO A 42 2.54 -22.06 24.06
CA PRO A 42 1.73 -22.92 23.19
C PRO A 42 0.40 -22.28 22.79
N GLU A 43 -0.33 -21.64 23.72
CA GLU A 43 -1.59 -20.97 23.39
C GLU A 43 -1.44 -19.78 22.45
N GLU A 44 -0.39 -18.96 22.63
CA GLU A 44 -0.15 -17.80 21.76
C GLU A 44 0.24 -18.25 20.36
N ARG A 45 1.11 -19.27 20.24
CA ARG A 45 1.47 -19.85 18.94
C ARG A 45 0.25 -20.38 18.19
N ALA A 46 -0.59 -21.18 18.86
CA ALA A 46 -1.79 -21.72 18.25
C ALA A 46 -2.74 -20.62 17.77
N PHE A 47 -2.90 -19.55 18.55
CA PHE A 47 -3.68 -18.38 18.13
C PHE A 47 -3.08 -17.70 16.89
N PHE A 48 -1.77 -17.48 16.84
CA PHE A 48 -1.12 -16.86 15.68
C PHE A 48 -1.18 -17.74 14.43
N ASP A 49 -1.01 -19.05 14.57
CA ASP A 49 -1.12 -19.99 13.44
C ASP A 49 -2.55 -19.98 12.87
N GLU A 50 -3.58 -20.00 13.73
CA GLU A 50 -4.99 -19.91 13.31
C GLU A 50 -5.31 -18.56 12.67
N LEU A 51 -4.83 -17.46 13.26
CA LEU A 51 -5.01 -16.11 12.72
C LEU A 51 -4.39 -16.00 11.33
N GLN A 52 -3.14 -16.47 11.16
CA GLN A 52 -2.44 -16.44 9.88
C GLN A 52 -3.14 -17.27 8.81
N GLU A 53 -3.57 -18.49 9.14
CA GLU A 53 -4.28 -19.37 8.20
C GLU A 53 -5.61 -18.74 7.77
N ARG A 54 -6.42 -18.24 8.71
CA ARG A 54 -7.70 -17.60 8.39
C ARG A 54 -7.53 -16.31 7.58
N THR A 55 -6.51 -15.51 7.87
CA THR A 55 -6.18 -14.34 7.05
C THR A 55 -5.73 -14.75 5.65
N PHE A 56 -4.95 -15.82 5.52
CA PHE A 56 -4.59 -16.37 4.22
C PHE A 56 -5.83 -16.80 3.41
N HIS A 57 -6.84 -17.40 4.05
CA HIS A 57 -8.09 -17.81 3.38
C HIS A 57 -8.84 -16.64 2.74
N PHE A 58 -8.76 -15.41 3.29
CA PHE A 58 -9.31 -14.24 2.59
C PHE A 58 -8.70 -14.10 1.19
N PHE A 59 -7.37 -14.11 1.07
CA PHE A 59 -6.69 -13.98 -0.22
C PHE A 59 -6.88 -15.20 -1.13
N TRP A 60 -7.00 -16.40 -0.55
CA TRP A 60 -7.12 -17.62 -1.33
C TRP A 60 -8.51 -17.84 -1.90
N GLU A 61 -9.53 -17.71 -1.04
CA GLU A 61 -10.93 -18.10 -1.31
C GLU A 61 -11.74 -16.97 -1.96
N THR A 62 -11.45 -15.71 -1.65
CA THR A 62 -12.22 -14.57 -2.19
C THR A 62 -11.67 -14.05 -3.52
N ALA A 63 -10.45 -14.45 -3.89
CA ALA A 63 -9.85 -14.08 -5.16
C ALA A 63 -10.57 -14.74 -6.34
N ASN A 64 -10.70 -14.01 -7.45
CA ASN A 64 -11.26 -14.55 -8.68
C ASN A 64 -10.23 -15.51 -9.30
N PRO A 65 -10.52 -16.82 -9.42
CA PRO A 65 -9.56 -17.81 -9.88
C PRO A 65 -9.19 -17.67 -11.37
N ASN A 66 -10.01 -16.94 -12.16
CA ASN A 66 -9.82 -16.81 -13.60
C ASN A 66 -8.82 -15.72 -13.99
N ASN A 67 -8.70 -14.67 -13.16
CA ASN A 67 -7.81 -13.52 -13.42
C ASN A 67 -6.89 -13.18 -12.24
N GLY A 68 -7.08 -13.84 -11.09
CA GLY A 68 -6.28 -13.65 -9.90
C GLY A 68 -6.51 -12.33 -9.16
N LEU A 69 -7.57 -11.59 -9.49
CA LEU A 69 -7.96 -10.37 -8.81
C LEU A 69 -8.51 -10.65 -7.42
N VAL A 70 -8.32 -9.71 -6.50
CA VAL A 70 -8.69 -9.83 -5.08
C VAL A 70 -9.59 -8.66 -4.71
N PRO A 71 -10.72 -8.90 -4.02
CA PRO A 71 -11.64 -7.82 -3.69
C PRO A 71 -10.98 -6.82 -2.74
N ASP A 72 -11.42 -5.56 -2.83
CA ASP A 72 -11.12 -4.52 -1.85
C ASP A 72 -11.67 -4.87 -0.45
N ARG A 73 -12.87 -5.46 -0.38
CA ARG A 73 -13.51 -5.88 0.87
C ARG A 73 -14.40 -7.11 0.72
N PHE A 74 -14.65 -7.80 1.83
CA PHE A 74 -15.56 -8.95 1.89
C PHE A 74 -16.08 -9.18 3.32
N PRO A 75 -17.40 -9.44 3.54
CA PRO A 75 -18.55 -9.25 2.65
C PRO A 75 -19.14 -7.82 2.70
N PRO A 76 -19.96 -7.38 1.70
CA PRO A 76 -20.29 -8.05 0.44
C PRO A 76 -19.14 -7.96 -0.58
N GLN A 77 -19.24 -8.72 -1.68
CA GLN A 77 -18.29 -8.65 -2.79
C GLN A 77 -18.22 -7.23 -3.38
N SER A 78 -17.01 -6.79 -3.74
CA SER A 78 -16.71 -5.45 -4.26
C SER A 78 -15.92 -5.51 -5.58
N PHE A 79 -15.55 -4.35 -6.12
CA PHE A 79 -14.43 -4.21 -7.06
C PHE A 79 -13.14 -4.77 -6.47
N ALA A 80 -12.16 -5.05 -7.32
CA ALA A 80 -10.82 -5.45 -6.93
C ALA A 80 -9.97 -4.23 -6.58
N SER A 81 -9.08 -4.38 -5.58
CA SER A 81 -8.02 -3.42 -5.28
C SER A 81 -6.67 -4.00 -5.70
N ILE A 82 -5.89 -3.25 -6.49
CA ILE A 82 -4.57 -3.74 -6.93
C ILE A 82 -3.57 -3.84 -5.77
N ALA A 83 -3.73 -3.04 -4.71
CA ALA A 83 -2.94 -3.16 -3.49
C ALA A 83 -3.26 -4.48 -2.76
N SER A 84 -4.55 -4.84 -2.67
CA SER A 84 -4.99 -6.14 -2.14
C SER A 84 -4.39 -7.31 -2.93
N VAL A 85 -4.27 -7.18 -4.26
CA VAL A 85 -3.55 -8.17 -5.08
C VAL A 85 -2.06 -8.25 -4.72
N GLY A 86 -1.38 -7.13 -4.50
CA GLY A 86 0.02 -7.12 -4.06
C GLY A 86 0.24 -7.87 -2.74
N PHE A 87 -0.63 -7.67 -1.76
CA PHE A 87 -0.61 -8.42 -0.51
C PHE A 87 -0.95 -9.90 -0.72
N ALA A 88 -1.90 -10.23 -1.59
CA ALA A 88 -2.23 -11.63 -1.92
C ALA A 88 -1.05 -12.38 -2.56
N LEU A 89 -0.35 -11.74 -3.51
CA LEU A 89 0.87 -12.28 -4.12
C LEU A 89 1.95 -12.54 -3.06
N THR A 90 1.97 -11.78 -1.97
CA THR A 90 2.85 -12.01 -0.82
C THR A 90 2.34 -13.16 0.07
N ALA A 91 1.03 -13.27 0.26
CA ALA A 91 0.41 -14.31 1.07
C ALA A 91 0.56 -15.72 0.45
N TYR A 92 0.63 -15.86 -0.88
CA TYR A 92 0.73 -17.19 -1.50
C TYR A 92 2.04 -17.93 -1.16
N PRO A 93 3.25 -17.34 -1.28
CA PRO A 93 4.47 -17.94 -0.75
C PRO A 93 4.39 -18.29 0.74
N ILE A 94 3.82 -17.42 1.57
CA ILE A 94 3.62 -17.68 3.00
C ILE A 94 2.75 -18.93 3.20
N GLY A 95 1.65 -19.05 2.46
CA GLY A 95 0.77 -20.22 2.50
C GLY A 95 1.46 -21.52 2.06
N VAL A 96 2.46 -21.45 1.18
CA VAL A 96 3.28 -22.61 0.82
C VAL A 96 4.21 -23.00 1.97
N GLU A 97 4.95 -22.03 2.51
CA GLU A 97 5.90 -22.28 3.62
C GLU A 97 5.20 -22.73 4.91
N ARG A 98 3.95 -22.29 5.12
CA ARG A 98 3.10 -22.72 6.24
C ARG A 98 2.28 -23.99 5.96
N GLY A 99 2.31 -24.52 4.73
CA GLY A 99 1.59 -25.73 4.37
C GLY A 99 0.07 -25.58 4.20
N TYR A 100 -0.45 -24.35 4.12
CA TYR A 100 -1.87 -24.06 3.85
C TYR A 100 -2.26 -24.44 2.42
N ILE A 101 -1.34 -24.29 1.46
CA ILE A 101 -1.53 -24.67 0.07
C ILE A 101 -0.27 -25.31 -0.52
N ALA A 102 -0.45 -26.19 -1.51
CA ALA A 102 0.65 -26.76 -2.25
C ALA A 102 1.33 -25.72 -3.18
N ARG A 103 2.65 -25.85 -3.38
CA ARG A 103 3.45 -24.92 -4.19
C ARG A 103 2.96 -24.81 -5.63
N ASP A 104 2.54 -25.91 -6.23
CA ASP A 104 2.03 -25.95 -7.60
C ASP A 104 0.72 -25.16 -7.75
N ARG A 105 -0.16 -25.20 -6.75
CA ARG A 105 -1.39 -24.39 -6.67
C ARG A 105 -1.07 -22.91 -6.49
N ALA A 106 -0.12 -22.58 -5.62
CA ALA A 106 0.35 -21.20 -5.45
C ALA A 106 0.94 -20.64 -6.74
N ARG A 107 1.84 -21.39 -7.38
CA ARG A 107 2.47 -21.06 -8.67
C ARG A 107 1.41 -20.79 -9.74
N ASP A 108 0.42 -21.66 -9.87
CA ASP A 108 -0.61 -21.52 -10.89
C ASP A 108 -1.49 -20.28 -10.63
N ARG A 109 -1.83 -19.98 -9.37
CA ARG A 109 -2.54 -18.75 -8.99
C ARG A 109 -1.73 -17.50 -9.32
N VAL A 110 -0.46 -17.46 -8.91
CA VAL A 110 0.46 -16.34 -9.19
C VAL A 110 0.61 -16.13 -10.69
N LEU A 111 0.81 -17.19 -11.47
CA LEU A 111 0.95 -17.09 -12.91
C LEU A 111 -0.31 -16.53 -13.58
N THR A 112 -1.50 -16.95 -13.15
CA THR A 112 -2.78 -16.37 -13.62
C THR A 112 -2.84 -14.87 -13.33
N THR A 113 -2.52 -14.44 -12.11
CA THR A 113 -2.49 -13.02 -11.74
C THR A 113 -1.50 -12.23 -12.59
N LEU A 114 -0.26 -12.71 -12.74
CA LEU A 114 0.77 -11.98 -13.49
C LEU A 114 0.46 -11.91 -14.99
N ARG A 115 -0.12 -12.97 -15.58
CA ARG A 115 -0.58 -12.93 -16.98
C ARG A 115 -1.67 -11.88 -17.18
N PHE A 116 -2.61 -11.76 -16.23
CA PHE A 116 -3.62 -10.72 -16.25
C PHE A 116 -2.97 -9.33 -16.23
N PHE A 117 -2.12 -9.00 -15.25
CA PHE A 117 -1.52 -7.67 -15.15
C PHE A 117 -0.57 -7.33 -16.32
N ALA A 118 0.12 -8.33 -16.88
CA ALA A 118 0.96 -8.12 -18.06
C ALA A 118 0.16 -7.64 -19.28
N ALA A 119 -1.11 -8.05 -19.41
CA ALA A 119 -2.02 -7.70 -20.49
C ALA A 119 -3.02 -6.58 -20.16
N ALA A 120 -3.25 -6.31 -18.87
CA ALA A 120 -4.23 -5.33 -18.41
C ALA A 120 -3.92 -3.91 -18.89
N ALA A 121 -5.00 -3.14 -19.11
CA ALA A 121 -4.90 -1.71 -19.43
C ALA A 121 -4.15 -0.98 -18.30
N ASN A 122 -3.20 -0.15 -18.68
CA ASN A 122 -2.36 0.61 -17.77
C ASN A 122 -2.02 1.96 -18.40
N GLN A 123 -1.73 2.93 -17.55
CA GLN A 123 -1.23 4.23 -17.95
C GLN A 123 0.27 4.26 -17.64
N LYS A 124 1.10 4.14 -18.69
CA LYS A 124 2.58 4.18 -18.55
C LYS A 124 3.13 3.17 -17.52
N GLY A 125 2.52 1.99 -17.48
CA GLY A 125 2.86 0.93 -16.53
C GLY A 125 2.14 1.02 -15.18
N PHE A 126 1.49 2.13 -14.85
CA PHE A 126 0.68 2.26 -13.64
C PHE A 126 -0.74 1.79 -13.85
N TYR A 127 -1.35 1.24 -12.80
CA TYR A 127 -2.70 0.66 -12.85
C TYR A 127 -3.69 1.52 -12.05
N TYR A 128 -4.97 1.39 -12.41
CA TYR A 128 -6.06 1.94 -11.62
C TYR A 128 -6.11 1.28 -10.25
N HIS A 129 -6.33 2.06 -9.20
CA HIS A 129 -6.46 1.58 -7.83
C HIS A 129 -7.55 0.50 -7.73
N PHE A 130 -8.74 0.83 -8.23
CA PHE A 130 -9.88 -0.08 -8.29
C PHE A 130 -10.22 -0.46 -9.72
N ILE A 131 -10.39 -1.76 -9.92
CA ILE A 131 -10.80 -2.35 -11.19
C ILE A 131 -11.95 -3.34 -10.98
N ASP A 132 -12.78 -3.49 -11.99
CA ASP A 132 -13.89 -4.44 -11.99
C ASP A 132 -13.36 -5.88 -11.79
N MET A 133 -13.98 -6.61 -10.87
CA MET A 133 -13.50 -7.89 -10.37
C MET A 133 -13.47 -8.99 -11.45
N GLN A 134 -14.27 -8.83 -12.50
CA GLN A 134 -14.39 -9.80 -13.60
C GLN A 134 -13.59 -9.37 -14.81
N SER A 135 -13.83 -8.15 -15.30
CA SER A 135 -13.29 -7.64 -16.56
C SER A 135 -11.93 -6.97 -16.42
N GLY A 136 -11.56 -6.50 -15.22
CA GLY A 136 -10.34 -5.73 -15.01
C GLY A 136 -10.36 -4.30 -15.54
N GLN A 137 -11.53 -3.81 -15.99
CA GLN A 137 -11.70 -2.42 -16.43
C GLN A 137 -11.69 -1.46 -15.24
N ARG A 138 -11.35 -0.19 -15.47
CA ARG A 138 -11.43 0.88 -14.45
C ARG A 138 -12.81 0.84 -13.77
N ALA A 139 -12.83 0.75 -12.44
CA ALA A 139 -14.07 0.81 -11.68
C ALA A 139 -14.40 2.26 -11.33
N ASN A 140 -15.65 2.68 -11.57
CA ASN A 140 -16.15 4.02 -11.27
C ASN A 140 -15.21 5.13 -11.82
N ASP A 141 -14.91 6.13 -11.00
CA ASP A 141 -14.01 7.24 -11.24
C ASP A 141 -12.57 6.96 -10.75
N SER A 142 -12.24 5.70 -10.42
CA SER A 142 -10.96 5.33 -9.80
C SER A 142 -9.75 5.88 -10.55
N GLU A 143 -8.78 6.36 -9.82
CA GLU A 143 -7.54 6.94 -10.28
C GLU A 143 -6.49 5.88 -10.61
N VAL A 144 -5.59 6.21 -11.53
CA VAL A 144 -4.28 5.54 -11.62
C VAL A 144 -3.50 5.94 -10.38
N SER A 145 -3.16 4.97 -9.53
CA SER A 145 -2.53 5.22 -8.23
C SER A 145 -1.08 4.76 -8.22
N THR A 146 -0.17 5.67 -7.88
CA THR A 146 1.26 5.37 -7.82
C THR A 146 1.62 4.51 -6.59
N VAL A 147 0.91 4.70 -5.46
CA VAL A 147 1.13 3.90 -4.25
C VAL A 147 0.56 2.50 -4.40
N ASP A 148 -0.66 2.34 -4.94
CA ASP A 148 -1.26 1.02 -5.09
C ASP A 148 -0.53 0.19 -6.16
N THR A 149 -0.01 0.84 -7.21
CA THR A 149 0.91 0.20 -8.15
C THR A 149 2.20 -0.23 -7.45
N ALA A 150 2.77 0.58 -6.55
CA ALA A 150 3.97 0.19 -5.79
C ALA A 150 3.70 -1.02 -4.87
N LEU A 151 2.55 -1.06 -4.19
CA LEU A 151 2.14 -2.18 -3.34
C LEU A 151 1.91 -3.47 -4.16
N LEU A 152 1.28 -3.36 -5.34
CA LEU A 152 1.19 -4.45 -6.30
C LEU A 152 2.59 -4.98 -6.67
N LEU A 153 3.49 -4.08 -7.04
CA LEU A 153 4.87 -4.43 -7.43
C LEU A 153 5.64 -5.11 -6.30
N GLY A 154 5.43 -4.73 -5.04
CA GLY A 154 6.01 -5.42 -3.89
C GLY A 154 5.71 -6.93 -3.90
N GLY A 155 4.43 -7.28 -4.09
CA GLY A 155 4.01 -8.68 -4.23
C GLY A 155 4.54 -9.36 -5.48
N VAL A 156 4.55 -8.66 -6.61
CA VAL A 156 5.08 -9.17 -7.89
C VAL A 156 6.57 -9.54 -7.78
N LEU A 157 7.39 -8.66 -7.21
CA LEU A 157 8.83 -8.87 -7.04
C LEU A 157 9.16 -9.92 -5.98
N LEU A 158 8.34 -10.04 -4.94
CA LEU A 158 8.44 -11.14 -3.98
C LEU A 158 8.18 -12.48 -4.68
N CYS A 159 7.11 -12.59 -5.48
CA CYS A 159 6.85 -13.79 -6.27
C CYS A 159 7.99 -14.12 -7.25
N GLN A 160 8.55 -13.11 -7.92
CA GLN A 160 9.72 -13.29 -8.79
C GLN A 160 10.89 -13.95 -8.04
N SER A 161 11.14 -13.49 -6.81
CA SER A 161 12.25 -13.95 -5.98
C SER A 161 12.01 -15.33 -5.34
N TYR A 162 10.74 -15.70 -5.11
CA TYR A 162 10.37 -16.96 -4.47
C TYR A 162 10.19 -18.14 -5.44
N PHE A 163 9.64 -17.90 -6.63
CA PHE A 163 9.42 -18.93 -7.66
C PHE A 163 10.63 -19.08 -8.59
N THR A 164 11.67 -19.79 -8.11
CA THR A 164 12.98 -19.91 -8.76
C THR A 164 13.28 -21.28 -9.38
N ALA A 165 12.38 -22.26 -9.25
CA ALA A 165 12.61 -23.60 -9.78
C ALA A 165 12.78 -23.58 -11.32
N PRO A 166 13.47 -24.59 -11.90
CA PRO A 166 13.58 -24.77 -13.35
C PRO A 166 12.28 -25.34 -13.97
N ASP A 167 11.13 -24.97 -13.41
CA ASP A 167 9.81 -25.26 -13.93
C ASP A 167 9.42 -24.18 -14.97
N PRO A 168 8.90 -24.54 -16.17
CA PRO A 168 8.55 -23.56 -17.20
C PRO A 168 7.57 -22.48 -16.76
N LYS A 169 6.62 -22.79 -15.86
CA LYS A 169 5.67 -21.82 -15.30
C LYS A 169 6.36 -20.88 -14.30
N GLU A 170 7.30 -21.38 -13.48
CA GLU A 170 8.09 -20.51 -12.60
C GLU A 170 9.05 -19.61 -13.40
N VAL A 171 9.63 -20.10 -14.49
CA VAL A 171 10.39 -19.26 -15.45
C VAL A 171 9.50 -18.15 -16.03
N GLU A 172 8.26 -18.48 -16.39
CA GLU A 172 7.30 -17.50 -16.90
C GLU A 172 6.90 -16.45 -15.84
N ILE A 173 6.69 -16.86 -14.58
CA ILE A 173 6.46 -15.94 -13.46
C ILE A 173 7.57 -14.90 -13.39
N ARG A 174 8.84 -15.33 -13.41
CA ARG A 174 9.98 -14.41 -13.33
C ARG A 174 10.04 -13.44 -14.52
N LYS A 175 9.73 -13.93 -15.72
CA LYS A 175 9.66 -13.11 -16.94
C LYS A 175 8.54 -12.07 -16.87
N LEU A 176 7.35 -12.46 -16.45
CA LEU A 176 6.19 -11.57 -16.37
C LEU A 176 6.37 -10.53 -15.26
N ALA A 177 6.91 -10.92 -14.11
CA ALA A 177 7.23 -10.00 -13.04
C ALA A 177 8.22 -8.91 -13.51
N GLU A 178 9.29 -9.32 -14.19
CA GLU A 178 10.26 -8.38 -14.77
C GLU A 178 9.62 -7.45 -15.80
N GLN A 179 8.76 -8.00 -16.68
CA GLN A 179 8.04 -7.23 -17.69
C GLN A 179 7.12 -6.17 -17.05
N ILE A 180 6.38 -6.53 -16.00
CA ILE A 180 5.47 -5.62 -15.30
C ILE A 180 6.28 -4.53 -14.59
N TYR A 181 7.32 -4.91 -13.84
CA TYR A 181 8.15 -3.98 -13.09
C TYR A 181 8.87 -2.97 -14.00
N ARG A 182 9.52 -3.45 -15.08
CA ARG A 182 10.25 -2.59 -16.02
C ARG A 182 9.38 -1.65 -16.84
N ARG A 183 8.07 -1.93 -16.95
CA ARG A 183 7.14 -1.09 -17.72
C ARG A 183 6.81 0.21 -16.98
N VAL A 184 6.93 0.25 -15.66
CA VAL A 184 6.51 1.38 -14.84
C VAL A 184 7.44 2.57 -15.07
N ASP A 185 6.88 3.61 -15.69
CA ASP A 185 7.60 4.83 -16.05
C ASP A 185 7.54 5.85 -14.91
N TRP A 186 8.43 5.70 -13.92
CA TRP A 186 8.43 6.62 -12.76
C TRP A 186 8.77 8.07 -13.13
N THR A 187 9.42 8.30 -14.28
CA THR A 187 9.68 9.67 -14.77
C THR A 187 8.38 10.36 -15.21
N TRP A 188 7.47 9.60 -15.84
CA TRP A 188 6.13 10.10 -16.16
C TRP A 188 5.34 10.48 -14.89
N ALA A 189 5.50 9.74 -13.80
CA ALA A 189 4.85 10.01 -12.52
C ALA A 189 5.43 11.21 -11.74
N GLN A 190 6.40 11.94 -12.28
CA GLN A 190 6.93 13.19 -11.75
C GLN A 190 6.50 14.40 -12.60
N PRO A 191 5.22 14.80 -12.63
CA PRO A 191 4.80 16.01 -13.35
C PRO A 191 5.42 17.28 -12.75
N ARG A 192 5.90 17.20 -11.50
CA ARG A 192 6.56 18.26 -10.73
C ARG A 192 7.79 17.67 -10.02
N PRO A 193 8.86 17.35 -10.76
CA PRO A 193 10.04 16.74 -10.16
C PRO A 193 10.63 17.65 -9.07
N PRO A 194 11.25 17.10 -8.03
CA PRO A 194 11.66 15.70 -7.90
C PRO A 194 10.67 14.81 -7.12
N ALA A 195 9.43 15.23 -6.89
CA ALA A 195 8.45 14.43 -6.18
C ALA A 195 7.56 13.62 -7.13
N VAL A 196 7.06 12.48 -6.64
CA VAL A 196 6.14 11.60 -7.37
C VAL A 196 4.71 12.00 -7.05
N ALA A 197 3.86 12.19 -8.06
CA ALA A 197 2.46 12.52 -7.88
C ALA A 197 1.67 11.37 -7.24
N LEU A 198 0.63 11.71 -6.47
CA LEU A 198 -0.24 10.71 -5.84
C LEU A 198 -0.95 9.83 -6.89
N SER A 199 -1.56 10.50 -7.86
CA SER A 199 -2.46 9.86 -8.80
C SER A 199 -2.64 10.63 -10.10
N TRP A 200 -3.26 9.96 -11.07
CA TRP A 200 -3.67 10.52 -12.35
C TRP A 200 -5.06 10.00 -12.76
N THR A 201 -5.88 10.84 -13.37
CA THR A 201 -7.16 10.44 -13.99
C THR A 201 -7.21 10.86 -15.46
N PRO A 202 -7.93 10.12 -16.33
CA PRO A 202 -8.19 10.55 -17.70
C PRO A 202 -8.88 11.90 -17.82
N GLU A 203 -9.71 12.24 -16.83
CA GLU A 203 -10.52 13.46 -16.84
C GLU A 203 -9.72 14.71 -16.48
N GLU A 204 -8.83 14.63 -15.49
CA GLU A 204 -8.17 15.80 -14.90
C GLU A 204 -6.63 15.78 -15.03
N GLY A 205 -6.06 14.67 -15.47
CA GLY A 205 -4.62 14.48 -15.48
C GLY A 205 -4.08 14.20 -14.09
N PHE A 206 -2.88 14.73 -13.78
CA PHE A 206 -2.24 14.48 -12.49
C PHE A 206 -2.91 15.24 -11.34
N SER A 207 -3.05 14.58 -10.21
CA SER A 207 -3.38 15.22 -8.93
C SER A 207 -2.42 16.39 -8.65
N ARG A 208 -2.92 17.42 -7.96
CA ARG A 208 -2.09 18.54 -7.47
C ARG A 208 -1.16 18.16 -6.32
N TYR A 209 -1.36 16.97 -5.74
CA TYR A 209 -0.60 16.49 -4.59
C TYR A 209 0.53 15.55 -5.03
N ASP A 210 1.66 15.69 -4.35
CA ASP A 210 2.82 14.82 -4.49
C ASP A 210 3.11 14.10 -3.18
N TRP A 211 3.67 12.90 -3.25
CA TRP A 211 4.05 12.11 -2.09
C TRP A 211 5.19 12.79 -1.35
N ARG A 212 4.94 13.14 -0.09
CA ARG A 212 5.90 13.73 0.84
C ARG A 212 5.72 13.04 2.18
N GLY A 213 6.81 12.59 2.78
CA GLY A 213 6.71 11.78 3.98
C GLY A 213 6.62 12.60 5.27
N TYR A 214 6.33 11.97 6.39
CA TYR A 214 6.27 10.53 6.56
C TYR A 214 4.84 10.01 6.42
N ASN A 215 4.66 8.96 5.61
CA ASN A 215 3.41 8.21 5.42
C ASN A 215 3.72 6.84 4.76
N GLU A 216 2.70 6.14 4.28
CA GLU A 216 2.79 4.80 3.68
C GLU A 216 3.59 4.70 2.37
N ALA A 217 3.84 5.82 1.68
CA ALA A 217 4.35 5.84 0.32
C ALA A 217 5.88 5.68 0.18
N MET A 218 6.57 5.18 1.22
CA MET A 218 8.02 4.98 1.15
C MET A 218 8.41 3.99 0.04
N LEU A 219 7.64 2.92 -0.16
CA LEU A 219 7.85 1.94 -1.23
C LEU A 219 7.82 2.58 -2.63
N VAL A 220 7.02 3.62 -2.84
CA VAL A 220 6.96 4.38 -4.11
C VAL A 220 8.35 4.89 -4.46
N TYR A 221 9.01 5.57 -3.52
CA TYR A 221 10.34 6.14 -3.75
C TYR A 221 11.42 5.08 -3.88
N ILE A 222 11.36 4.00 -3.09
CA ILE A 222 12.31 2.87 -3.19
C ILE A 222 12.25 2.23 -4.58
N LEU A 223 11.04 1.91 -5.07
CA LEU A 223 10.87 1.31 -6.39
C LEU A 223 11.18 2.28 -7.52
N ALA A 224 10.85 3.57 -7.36
CA ALA A 224 11.16 4.61 -8.34
C ALA A 224 12.66 4.83 -8.51
N LEU A 225 13.42 4.87 -7.41
CA LEU A 225 14.88 4.99 -7.45
C LEU A 225 15.54 3.69 -7.94
N GLY A 226 14.97 2.53 -7.59
CA GLY A 226 15.47 1.22 -7.99
C GLY A 226 15.13 0.81 -9.43
N SER A 227 14.29 1.57 -10.14
CA SER A 227 13.82 1.18 -11.47
C SER A 227 14.96 1.06 -12.48
N PRO A 228 15.12 -0.08 -13.16
CA PRO A 228 16.22 -0.30 -14.11
C PRO A 228 15.96 0.29 -15.51
N THR A 229 14.77 0.88 -15.75
CA THR A 229 14.34 1.39 -17.05
C THR A 229 13.91 2.84 -17.01
N HIS A 230 13.21 3.25 -15.95
CA HIS A 230 12.67 4.59 -15.79
C HIS A 230 12.93 5.14 -14.38
N PRO A 231 14.20 5.22 -13.92
CA PRO A 231 14.51 5.72 -12.58
C PRO A 231 14.22 7.21 -12.45
N VAL A 232 13.75 7.62 -11.27
CA VAL A 232 13.73 9.04 -10.88
C VAL A 232 15.13 9.49 -10.47
N GLY A 233 15.40 10.80 -10.51
CA GLY A 233 16.70 11.34 -10.11
C GLY A 233 16.93 11.32 -8.59
N ASP A 234 18.20 11.34 -8.16
CA ASP A 234 18.64 11.25 -6.76
C ASP A 234 17.97 12.25 -5.80
N GLY A 235 17.53 13.40 -6.31
CA GLY A 235 16.78 14.40 -5.55
C GLY A 235 15.42 13.91 -5.03
N ALA A 236 14.89 12.80 -5.54
CA ALA A 236 13.58 12.28 -5.15
C ALA A 236 13.53 11.84 -3.68
N TRP A 237 14.56 11.16 -3.18
CA TRP A 237 14.60 10.78 -1.75
C TRP A 237 14.65 12.00 -0.84
N SER A 238 15.43 13.03 -1.22
CA SER A 238 15.46 14.30 -0.48
C SER A 238 14.09 15.00 -0.51
N ALA A 239 13.35 14.90 -1.62
CA ALA A 239 11.99 15.40 -1.71
C ALA A 239 11.03 14.66 -0.77
N TRP A 240 11.16 13.34 -0.67
CA TRP A 240 10.39 12.47 0.21
C TRP A 240 10.62 12.81 1.69
N THR A 241 11.88 12.95 2.11
CA THR A 241 12.23 13.22 3.51
C THR A 241 12.08 14.69 3.91
N GLY A 242 11.97 15.61 2.95
CA GLY A 242 12.00 17.06 3.19
C GLY A 242 10.87 17.62 4.07
N THR A 243 9.85 16.84 4.38
CA THR A 243 8.75 17.23 5.29
C THR A 243 8.73 16.46 6.60
N TYR A 244 9.75 15.63 6.88
CA TYR A 244 9.80 14.80 8.08
C TYR A 244 9.72 15.60 9.38
N ASP A 245 10.29 16.82 9.43
CA ASP A 245 10.22 17.67 10.62
C ASP A 245 8.80 18.10 10.99
N ARG A 246 7.82 18.02 10.06
CA ARG A 246 6.40 18.25 10.39
C ARG A 246 5.80 17.12 11.20
N ASN A 247 6.39 15.93 11.10
CA ASN A 247 5.91 14.68 11.67
C ASN A 247 6.81 14.15 12.79
N TRP A 248 8.00 14.73 12.96
CA TRP A 248 8.90 14.39 14.05
C TRP A 248 8.42 15.00 15.36
N GLY A 249 8.12 14.17 16.35
CA GLY A 249 7.60 14.64 17.62
C GLY A 249 7.68 13.59 18.72
N THR A 250 7.29 14.00 19.93
CA THR A 250 7.15 13.11 21.07
C THR A 250 5.67 12.82 21.30
N LEU A 251 5.26 11.58 21.03
CA LEU A 251 3.92 11.09 21.30
C LEU A 251 4.01 9.98 22.34
N TYR A 252 3.15 10.02 23.35
CA TYR A 252 3.12 9.00 24.40
C TYR A 252 4.48 8.74 25.10
N GLY A 253 5.34 9.77 25.19
CA GLY A 253 6.69 9.66 25.78
C GLY A 253 7.76 9.09 24.84
N GLN A 254 7.42 8.77 23.59
CA GLN A 254 8.34 8.27 22.58
C GLN A 254 8.58 9.32 21.50
N THR A 255 9.85 9.71 21.30
CA THR A 255 10.24 10.59 20.20
C THR A 255 10.51 9.76 18.94
N HIS A 256 9.76 10.02 17.88
CA HIS A 256 9.85 9.32 16.61
C HIS A 256 9.23 10.16 15.47
N LEU A 257 9.40 9.69 14.25
CA LEU A 257 8.74 10.19 13.06
C LEU A 257 7.34 9.58 12.99
N SER A 258 6.31 10.39 13.27
CA SER A 258 4.94 9.92 13.47
C SER A 258 4.11 9.91 12.19
N PHE A 259 3.19 8.95 12.10
CA PHE A 259 2.07 8.98 11.18
C PHE A 259 0.86 8.37 11.90
N ALA A 260 -0.25 9.12 11.97
CA ALA A 260 -1.32 8.78 12.90
C ALA A 260 -1.94 7.38 12.65
N PRO A 261 -2.20 6.96 11.40
CA PRO A 261 -2.58 5.57 11.11
C PRO A 261 -1.38 4.62 11.16
N LEU A 262 -1.48 3.54 11.95
CA LEU A 262 -0.37 2.58 12.13
C LEU A 262 0.09 1.92 10.82
N PHE A 263 -0.78 1.80 9.81
CA PHE A 263 -0.46 1.12 8.56
C PHE A 263 0.70 1.77 7.78
N GLY A 264 0.93 3.09 7.94
CA GLY A 264 2.08 3.75 7.30
C GLY A 264 3.43 3.27 7.85
N HIS A 265 3.43 2.72 9.06
CA HIS A 265 4.57 2.05 9.70
C HIS A 265 4.68 0.56 9.35
N GLN A 266 3.74 0.02 8.56
CA GLN A 266 3.63 -1.42 8.26
C GLN A 266 3.81 -1.72 6.78
N TYR A 267 3.16 -0.97 5.88
CA TYR A 267 3.03 -1.36 4.47
C TYR A 267 4.38 -1.54 3.77
N THR A 268 5.28 -0.57 3.84
CA THR A 268 6.61 -0.73 3.20
C THR A 268 7.45 -1.80 3.92
N HIS A 269 7.26 -1.96 5.23
CA HIS A 269 7.97 -2.96 6.05
C HIS A 269 7.60 -4.40 5.71
N VAL A 270 6.51 -4.64 4.97
CA VAL A 270 6.17 -5.98 4.46
C VAL A 270 7.26 -6.52 3.53
N TRP A 271 7.87 -5.65 2.71
CA TRP A 271 8.83 -6.06 1.68
C TRP A 271 10.26 -5.58 1.94
N VAL A 272 10.44 -4.57 2.80
CA VAL A 272 11.76 -4.01 3.11
C VAL A 272 12.05 -4.20 4.58
N ASP A 273 13.10 -4.97 4.88
CA ASP A 273 13.62 -5.09 6.24
C ASP A 273 14.45 -3.85 6.58
N PHE A 274 13.84 -2.94 7.34
CA PHE A 274 14.45 -1.68 7.73
C PHE A 274 15.35 -1.75 8.96
N ARG A 275 15.60 -2.92 9.55
CA ARG A 275 16.48 -3.05 10.72
C ARG A 275 17.90 -2.61 10.35
N GLY A 276 18.42 -1.62 11.08
CA GLY A 276 19.73 -1.03 10.80
C GLY A 276 19.79 -0.12 9.57
N ILE A 277 18.72 0.04 8.80
CA ILE A 277 18.70 0.92 7.62
C ILE A 277 18.41 2.35 8.07
N ARG A 278 19.34 3.26 7.78
CA ARG A 278 19.24 4.68 8.09
C ARG A 278 19.61 5.51 6.88
N ASP A 279 18.77 6.49 6.56
CA ASP A 279 19.19 7.61 5.72
C ASP A 279 19.79 8.73 6.58
N ALA A 280 20.20 9.82 5.95
CA ALA A 280 20.79 10.95 6.65
C ALA A 280 19.87 11.55 7.73
N TYR A 281 18.56 11.61 7.49
CA TYR A 281 17.60 12.17 8.46
C TYR A 281 17.51 11.27 9.69
N MET A 282 17.24 9.98 9.49
CA MET A 282 17.08 9.02 10.59
C MET A 282 18.38 8.82 11.37
N GLN A 283 19.53 8.83 10.67
CA GLN A 283 20.85 8.79 11.30
C GLN A 283 21.08 9.96 12.25
N GLN A 284 20.75 11.20 11.85
CA GLN A 284 20.87 12.39 12.72
C GLN A 284 19.99 12.28 13.97
N ARG A 285 18.87 11.58 13.87
CA ARG A 285 17.94 11.35 14.98
C ARG A 285 18.28 10.10 15.82
N GLY A 286 19.30 9.35 15.43
CA GLY A 286 19.75 8.15 16.14
C GLY A 286 18.79 6.95 16.04
N LEU A 287 17.85 6.96 15.10
CA LEU A 287 16.90 5.86 14.87
C LEU A 287 17.15 5.19 13.51
N ASP A 288 16.75 3.93 13.38
CA ASP A 288 16.43 3.35 12.07
C ASP A 288 14.91 3.31 11.87
N TYR A 289 14.47 3.00 10.66
CA TYR A 289 13.04 2.97 10.35
C TYR A 289 12.30 1.83 11.09
N PHE A 290 12.97 0.73 11.46
CA PHE A 290 12.36 -0.32 12.27
C PHE A 290 12.05 0.15 13.69
N GLU A 291 13.04 0.71 14.39
CA GLU A 291 12.89 1.27 15.73
C GLU A 291 11.91 2.44 15.73
N ASN A 292 11.86 3.23 14.64
CA ASN A 292 10.86 4.27 14.46
C ASN A 292 9.44 3.70 14.46
N SER A 293 9.19 2.63 13.69
CA SER A 293 7.88 1.99 13.59
C SER A 293 7.49 1.17 14.83
N ARG A 294 8.46 0.79 15.67
CA ARG A 294 8.23 0.12 16.96
C ARG A 294 7.73 1.10 18.04
N ARG A 295 8.11 2.37 17.95
CA ARG A 295 7.75 3.43 18.92
C ARG A 295 6.35 3.94 18.70
#